data_AF-F4S8Y4-F1
#
_entry.id   AF-F4S8Y4-F1
#
_cell.length_a   1.000
_cell.length_b   1.000
_cell.length_c   1.000
_cell.angle_alpha   90.00
_cell.angle_beta   90.00
_cell.angle_gamma   90.00
#
_symmetry.space_group_name_H-M   'P 1'
#
loop_
_entity.id
_entity.type
_entity.pdbx_description
1 polymer ?
#
loop_
_entity_poly.entity_id
_entity_poly.type
_entity_poly.pdbx_seq_one_letter_code
_entity_poly.pdbx_strand_id
1 'polypeptide(L)'
;STHSFTIRHLVSIYILHHAHLSPDLALLSVNSWQKDLSDSNPVMRSLALKTLAGMSLESVLPLVMMSINRLLNDSNWFVRCTVAESLIDVFSVDASSY
;
A
#
# COMPACT_ATOMS: atom_id res chain seq x y z
N SER A 1 16.77 -7.50 9.10
CA SER A 1 17.21 -8.73 8.39
C SER A 1 16.69 -8.69 6.96
N THR A 2 17.60 -8.53 6.00
CA THR A 2 17.32 -8.28 4.57
C THR A 2 16.35 -9.29 3.94
N HIS A 3 16.33 -10.54 4.44
CA HIS A 3 15.36 -11.57 4.05
C HIS A 3 13.90 -11.16 4.22
N SER A 4 13.58 -10.43 5.30
CA SER A 4 12.21 -9.98 5.55
C SER A 4 11.75 -8.96 4.50
N PHE A 5 12.64 -8.06 4.08
CA PHE A 5 12.35 -7.09 3.02
C PHE A 5 12.12 -7.78 1.67
N THR A 6 13.00 -8.70 1.27
CA THR A 6 12.85 -9.42 -0.01
C THR A 6 11.53 -10.18 -0.08
N ILE A 7 11.16 -10.88 1.00
CA ILE A 7 9.87 -11.60 1.07
C ILE A 7 8.71 -10.62 0.93
N ARG A 8 8.74 -9.50 1.66
CA ARG A 8 7.70 -8.47 1.57
C ARG A 8 7.59 -7.91 0.14
N HIS A 9 8.71 -7.62 -0.51
CA HIS A 9 8.70 -7.15 -1.89
C HIS A 9 8.07 -8.20 -2.84
N LEU A 10 8.43 -9.48 -2.71
CA LEU A 10 7.82 -10.53 -3.53
C LEU A 10 6.31 -10.66 -3.28
N VAL A 11 5.87 -10.58 -2.02
CA VAL A 11 4.44 -10.57 -1.68
C VAL A 11 3.75 -9.35 -2.27
N SER A 12 4.37 -8.18 -2.22
CA SER A 12 3.85 -6.95 -2.84
C SER A 12 3.62 -7.13 -4.34
N ILE A 13 4.62 -7.62 -5.07
CA ILE A 13 4.49 -7.91 -6.52
C ILE A 13 3.33 -8.87 -6.78
N TYR A 14 3.25 -9.97 -6.02
CA TYR A 14 2.18 -10.95 -6.18
C TYR A 14 0.80 -10.31 -5.99
N ILE A 15 0.62 -9.54 -4.92
CA ILE A 15 -0.63 -8.85 -4.59
C ILE A 15 -1.02 -7.88 -5.71
N LEU A 16 -0.09 -7.04 -6.18
CA LEU A 16 -0.35 -6.06 -7.24
C LEU A 16 -0.84 -6.71 -8.55
N HIS A 17 -0.43 -7.94 -8.83
CA HIS A 17 -0.88 -8.68 -10.01
C HIS A 17 -2.18 -9.48 -9.82
N HIS A 18 -2.49 -9.89 -8.59
CA HIS A 18 -3.55 -10.89 -8.33
C HIS A 18 -4.67 -10.41 -7.40
N ALA A 19 -4.61 -9.19 -6.86
CA ALA A 19 -5.60 -8.69 -5.90
C ALA A 19 -7.04 -8.76 -6.44
N HIS A 20 -7.27 -8.42 -7.71
CA HIS A 20 -8.59 -8.51 -8.33
C HIS A 20 -9.06 -9.94 -8.61
N LEU A 21 -8.12 -10.87 -8.86
CA LEU A 21 -8.43 -12.28 -9.13
C LEU A 21 -8.77 -13.05 -7.85
N SER A 22 -8.23 -12.62 -6.71
CA SER A 22 -8.40 -13.28 -5.42
C SER A 22 -8.44 -12.26 -4.28
N PRO A 23 -9.49 -11.44 -4.19
CA PRO A 23 -9.58 -10.34 -3.24
C PRO A 23 -9.53 -10.82 -1.79
N ASP A 24 -10.19 -11.92 -1.47
CA ASP A 24 -10.18 -12.48 -0.10
C ASP A 24 -8.77 -12.84 0.37
N LEU A 25 -7.96 -13.43 -0.51
CA LEU A 25 -6.57 -13.75 -0.22
C LEU A 25 -5.73 -12.48 -0.03
N ALA A 26 -5.96 -11.45 -0.86
CA ALA A 26 -5.27 -10.17 -0.73
C ALA A 26 -5.61 -9.46 0.60
N LEU A 27 -6.86 -9.53 1.04
CA LEU A 27 -7.33 -8.95 2.30
C LEU A 27 -6.63 -9.55 3.52
N LEU A 28 -6.24 -10.83 3.49
CA LEU A 28 -5.45 -11.44 4.57
C LEU A 28 -4.10 -10.74 4.79
N SER A 29 -3.53 -10.12 3.74
CA SER A 29 -2.25 -9.42 3.81
C SER A 29 -2.36 -7.99 4.35
N VAL A 30 -3.55 -7.39 4.33
CA VAL A 30 -3.78 -5.97 4.66
C VAL A 30 -3.29 -5.61 6.05
N ASN A 31 -3.53 -6.45 7.06
CA ASN A 31 -3.08 -6.21 8.43
C ASN A 31 -1.55 -6.17 8.56
N SER A 32 -0.85 -6.98 7.77
CA SER A 32 0.62 -6.93 7.73
C SER A 32 1.11 -5.61 7.15
N TRP A 33 0.51 -5.16 6.05
CA TRP A 33 0.88 -3.87 5.44
C TRP A 33 0.58 -2.69 6.34
N GLN A 34 -0.57 -2.71 7.03
CA GLN A 34 -0.92 -1.65 8.00
C GLN A 34 0.15 -1.46 9.08
N LYS A 35 0.69 -2.57 9.59
CA LYS A 35 1.79 -2.54 10.57
C LYS A 35 3.06 -1.96 9.96
N ASP A 36 3.40 -2.37 8.74
CA ASP A 36 4.61 -1.96 8.04
C ASP A 36 4.62 -0.46 7.65
N LEU A 37 3.45 0.19 7.59
CA LEU A 37 3.35 1.66 7.43
C LEU A 37 3.96 2.46 8.59
N SER A 38 4.21 1.84 9.74
CA SER A 38 4.87 2.46 10.90
C SER A 38 6.31 1.95 11.09
N ASP A 39 6.88 1.23 10.12
CA ASP A 39 8.23 0.70 10.22
C ASP A 39 9.27 1.83 10.30
N SER A 40 10.35 1.61 11.06
CA SER A 40 11.50 2.51 11.12
C SER A 40 12.11 2.79 9.74
N ASN A 41 12.10 1.81 8.84
CA ASN A 41 12.65 1.89 7.51
C ASN A 41 11.68 2.59 6.55
N PRO A 42 12.05 3.74 5.95
CA PRO A 42 11.19 4.46 5.01
C PRO A 42 10.83 3.65 3.76
N VAL A 43 11.70 2.73 3.34
CA VAL A 43 11.43 1.85 2.18
C VAL A 43 10.30 0.88 2.50
N MET A 44 10.23 0.36 3.73
CA MET A 44 9.14 -0.53 4.17
C MET A 44 7.81 0.22 4.23
N ARG A 45 7.80 1.45 4.80
CA ARG A 45 6.60 2.29 4.81
C ARG A 45 6.08 2.59 3.41
N SER A 46 6.99 2.94 2.50
CA SER A 46 6.67 3.22 1.10
C SER A 46 6.13 1.98 0.38
N LEU A 47 6.77 0.83 0.57
CA LEU A 47 6.32 -0.45 0.00
C LEU A 47 4.91 -0.82 0.50
N ALA A 48 4.65 -0.64 1.79
CA ALA A 48 3.33 -0.90 2.37
C ALA A 48 2.25 0.00 1.78
N LEU A 49 2.52 1.31 1.66
CA LEU A 49 1.56 2.26 1.07
C LEU A 49 1.28 1.92 -0.40
N LYS A 50 2.32 1.70 -1.20
CA LYS A 50 2.19 1.30 -2.61
C LYS A 50 1.38 0.03 -2.78
N THR A 51 1.64 -0.98 -1.94
CA THR A 51 0.93 -2.25 -2.05
C THR A 51 -0.55 -2.08 -1.70
N LEU A 52 -0.86 -1.36 -0.62
CA LEU A 52 -2.25 -1.11 -0.23
C LEU A 52 -3.02 -0.29 -1.27
N ALA A 53 -2.41 0.77 -1.80
CA ALA A 53 -3.03 1.59 -2.85
C ALA A 53 -3.21 0.81 -4.15
N GLY A 54 -2.17 0.08 -4.58
CA GLY A 54 -2.19 -0.69 -5.83
C GLY A 54 -3.03 -1.96 -5.80
N MET A 55 -3.53 -2.42 -4.63
CA MET A 55 -4.56 -3.47 -4.57
C MET A 55 -5.82 -3.08 -5.35
N SER A 56 -6.12 -1.78 -5.44
CA SER A 56 -7.26 -1.24 -6.18
C SER A 56 -8.61 -1.87 -5.79
N LEU A 57 -8.77 -2.20 -4.51
CA LEU A 57 -10.00 -2.76 -3.95
C LEU A 57 -10.76 -1.68 -3.18
N GLU A 58 -12.05 -1.49 -3.51
CA GLU A 58 -12.93 -0.52 -2.84
C GLU A 58 -12.99 -0.72 -1.32
N SER A 59 -12.96 -1.98 -0.87
CA SER A 59 -12.96 -2.34 0.56
C SER A 59 -11.70 -1.90 1.31
N VAL A 60 -10.58 -1.65 0.62
CA VAL A 60 -9.30 -1.21 1.20
C VAL A 60 -9.13 0.31 1.10
N LEU A 61 -9.89 0.98 0.24
CA LEU A 61 -9.77 2.41 -0.05
C LEU A 61 -9.84 3.32 1.20
N PRO A 62 -10.77 3.13 2.17
CA PRO A 62 -10.81 3.97 3.37
C PRO A 62 -9.51 3.89 4.19
N LEU A 63 -8.91 2.69 4.26
CA LEU A 63 -7.64 2.48 4.94
C LEU A 63 -6.49 3.17 4.20
N VAL A 64 -6.46 3.10 2.86
CA VAL A 64 -5.46 3.78 2.04
C VAL A 64 -5.54 5.29 2.27
N MET A 65 -6.74 5.87 2.27
CA MET A 65 -6.94 7.30 2.53
C MET A 65 -6.48 7.72 3.93
N MET A 66 -6.75 6.91 4.95
CA MET A 66 -6.23 7.16 6.30
C MET A 66 -4.70 7.08 6.33
N SER A 67 -4.11 6.13 5.60
CA SER A 67 -2.67 5.93 5.52
C SER A 67 -1.97 7.08 4.81
N ILE A 68 -2.55 7.57 3.70
CA ILE A 68 -2.11 8.76 2.98
C ILE A 68 -2.08 9.97 3.90
N ASN A 69 -3.20 10.27 4.57
CA ASN A 69 -3.29 11.43 5.46
C ASN A 69 -2.20 11.42 6.55
N ARG A 70 -1.88 10.24 7.08
CA ARG A 70 -0.81 10.08 8.06
C ARG A 70 0.58 10.28 7.44
N LEU A 71 0.85 9.72 6.26
CA LEU A 71 2.17 9.71 5.63
C LEU A 71 2.49 11.00 4.84
N LEU A 72 1.53 11.89 4.60
CA LEU A 72 1.75 13.20 3.99
C LEU A 72 2.85 14.00 4.71
N ASN A 73 2.92 13.88 6.03
CA ASN A 73 3.91 14.57 6.88
C ASN A 73 5.08 13.66 7.29
N ASP A 74 5.34 12.58 6.56
CA ASP A 74 6.46 11.68 6.87
C ASP A 74 7.80 12.43 6.85
N SER A 75 8.69 12.08 7.78
CA SER A 75 10.00 12.71 7.92
C SER A 75 10.90 12.48 6.69
N ASN A 76 10.73 11.33 6.01
CA ASN A 76 11.51 10.98 4.85
C ASN A 76 10.82 11.44 3.55
N TRP A 77 11.58 12.15 2.70
CA TRP A 77 11.07 12.66 1.43
C TRP A 77 10.57 11.56 0.47
N PHE A 78 11.20 10.38 0.49
CA PHE A 78 10.85 9.26 -0.38
C PHE A 78 9.44 8.73 -0.10
N VAL A 79 9.05 8.70 1.18
CA VAL A 79 7.70 8.30 1.59
C VAL A 79 6.67 9.32 1.11
N ARG A 80 6.98 10.63 1.19
CA ARG A 80 6.08 11.68 0.69
C ARG A 80 5.92 11.64 -0.84
N CYS A 81 6.98 11.33 -1.58
CA CYS A 81 6.87 11.06 -3.02
C CYS A 81 5.95 9.86 -3.29
N THR A 82 6.08 8.81 -2.50
CA THR A 82 5.22 7.62 -2.60
C THR A 82 3.75 7.97 -2.34
N VAL A 83 3.47 8.86 -1.39
CA VAL A 83 2.10 9.35 -1.15
C VAL A 83 1.53 10.03 -2.39
N ALA A 84 2.32 10.88 -3.07
CA ALA A 84 1.88 11.53 -4.29
C ALA A 84 1.57 10.54 -5.42
N GLU A 85 2.39 9.49 -5.57
CA GLU A 85 2.16 8.41 -6.54
C GLU A 85 0.87 7.63 -6.21
N SER A 86 0.66 7.26 -4.94
CA SER A 86 -0.51 6.48 -4.51
C SER A 86 -1.85 7.22 -4.65
N LEU A 87 -1.85 8.56 -4.77
CA LEU A 87 -3.07 9.31 -5.07
C LEU A 87 -3.62 9.00 -6.48
N ILE A 88 -2.75 8.61 -7.42
CA ILE A 88 -3.16 8.22 -8.77
C ILE A 88 -3.98 6.92 -8.70
N ASP A 89 -3.50 5.95 -7.92
CA ASP A 89 -4.18 4.66 -7.72
C ASP A 89 -5.56 4.86 -7.08
N VAL A 90 -5.62 5.66 -6.00
CA VAL A 90 -6.88 6.03 -5.32
C VAL A 90 -7.89 6.65 -6.29
N PHE A 91 -7.46 7.63 -7.08
CA PHE A 91 -8.35 8.30 -8.03
C PHE A 91 -8.88 7.34 -9.10
N SER A 92 -8.05 6.40 -9.56
CA SER A 92 -8.47 5.41 -10.55
C SER A 92 -9.56 4.47 -10.04
N VAL A 93 -9.51 4.12 -8.74
CA VAL A 93 -10.54 3.30 -8.08
C VAL A 93 -11.83 4.12 -7.93
N ASP A 94 -11.75 5.35 -7.41
CA ASP A 94 -12.93 6.21 -7.23
C ASP A 94 -13.65 6.49 -8.55
N ALA A 95 -12.91 6.68 -9.65
CA ALA A 95 -13.48 6.90 -10.98
C ALA A 95 -14.21 5.66 -11.54
N SER A 96 -13.90 4.46 -11.06
CA SER A 96 -14.56 3.21 -11.48
C SER A 96 -15.85 2.91 -10.70
N SER A 97 -16.10 3.64 -9.60
CA SER A 97 -17.29 3.48 -8.76
C SER A 97 -18.50 4.33 -9.20
N TYR A 98 -18.41 5.06 -10.32
CA TYR A 98 -19.47 5.86 -10.94
C TYR A 98 -19.75 5.41 -12.39
#